data_AF-A0A5K7YZ97-F1
#
_entry.id   AF-A0A5K7YZ97-F1
#
_cell.length_a   1.000
_cell.length_b   1.000
_cell.length_c   1.000
_cell.angle_alpha   90.00
_cell.angle_beta   90.00
_cell.angle_gamma   90.00
#
_symmetry.space_group_name_H-M   'P 1'
#
loop_
_entity.id
_entity.type
_entity.pdbx_description
1 polymer ?
#
loop_
_entity_poly.entity_id
_entity_poly.type
_entity_poly.pdbx_seq_one_letter_code
_entity_poly.pdbx_strand_id
1 'polypeptide(L)'
;MANYRHHSYNQEQVDLLTALNEPLALALMNGMRFKELQRMRDLLAEDNRMLKNELSRATIRPVVGGDLGLKPVIEQVDRTAALDNPVLLLGETGTGKELIARAIHAGSRRNRMPFVSVNCGSLSPTLADSELFGH
;
A
#
# COMPACT_ATOMS: atom_id res chain seq x y z
N MET A 1 -16.73 39.17 -53.53
CA MET A 1 -16.29 40.22 -52.59
C MET A 1 -16.63 39.77 -51.18
N ALA A 2 -15.64 39.38 -50.37
CA ALA A 2 -15.76 39.24 -48.91
C ALA A 2 -14.36 39.36 -48.30
N ASN A 3 -14.13 40.45 -47.55
CA ASN A 3 -12.86 40.86 -46.97
C ASN A 3 -12.49 39.99 -45.75
N TYR A 4 -11.43 39.20 -45.85
CA TYR A 4 -10.78 38.58 -44.70
C TYR A 4 -9.90 39.64 -44.00
N ARG A 5 -10.36 40.16 -42.85
CA ARG A 5 -9.55 41.07 -42.01
C ARG A 5 -8.45 40.28 -41.30
N HIS A 6 -7.22 40.41 -41.78
CA HIS A 6 -6.02 40.02 -41.02
C HIS A 6 -5.97 40.85 -39.72
N HIS A 7 -6.24 40.21 -38.58
CA HIS A 7 -5.85 40.76 -37.28
C HIS A 7 -4.34 40.55 -37.14
N SER A 8 -3.56 41.55 -37.53
CA SER A 8 -2.11 41.58 -37.27
C SER A 8 -1.89 41.79 -35.77
N TYR A 9 -1.16 40.88 -35.12
CA TYR A 9 -0.79 41.03 -33.71
C TYR A 9 0.00 42.32 -33.51
N ASN A 10 -0.32 43.06 -32.45
CA ASN A 10 0.39 44.30 -32.11
C ASN A 10 1.74 43.99 -31.44
N GLN A 11 2.73 44.86 -31.57
CA GLN A 11 4.11 44.60 -31.09
C GLN A 11 4.15 44.31 -29.56
N GLU A 12 3.35 45.03 -28.77
CA GLU A 12 3.20 44.78 -27.32
C GLU A 12 2.67 43.37 -27.00
N GLN A 13 1.82 42.80 -27.86
CA GLN A 13 1.28 41.45 -27.66
C GLN A 13 2.34 40.39 -27.96
N VAL A 14 3.20 40.64 -28.94
CA VAL A 14 4.33 39.77 -29.28
C VAL A 14 5.38 39.79 -28.16
N ASP A 15 5.68 40.97 -27.63
CA ASP A 15 6.67 41.12 -26.57
C ASP A 15 6.19 40.46 -25.27
N LEU A 16 4.90 40.60 -24.92
CA LEU A 16 4.29 39.93 -23.78
C LEU A 16 4.30 38.39 -23.92
N LEU A 17 3.94 37.86 -25.09
CA LEU A 17 3.96 36.42 -25.35
C LEU A 17 5.38 35.85 -25.30
N THR A 18 6.36 36.61 -25.79
CA THR A 18 7.78 36.20 -25.77
C THR A 18 8.32 36.17 -24.34
N ALA A 19 7.97 37.17 -23.52
CA ALA A 19 8.35 37.23 -22.11
C ALA A 19 7.73 36.08 -21.27
N LEU A 20 6.54 35.63 -21.63
CA LEU A 20 5.84 34.55 -20.93
C LEU A 20 6.25 33.15 -21.39
N ASN A 21 6.84 33.00 -22.58
CA ASN A 21 7.11 31.70 -23.19
C ASN A 21 8.00 30.80 -22.32
N GLU A 22 9.11 31.33 -21.81
CA GLU A 22 10.02 30.56 -20.95
C GLU A 22 9.41 30.19 -19.59
N PRO A 23 8.86 31.14 -18.81
CA PRO A 23 8.20 30.80 -17.54
C PRO A 23 7.09 29.77 -17.70
N LEU A 24 6.31 29.85 -18.79
CA LEU A 24 5.20 28.94 -19.06
C LEU A 24 5.69 27.55 -19.45
N ALA A 25 6.71 27.47 -20.31
CA ALA A 25 7.37 26.21 -20.65
C ALA A 25 7.97 25.53 -19.41
N LEU A 26 8.65 26.29 -18.55
CA LEU A 26 9.23 25.77 -17.32
C LEU A 26 8.16 25.28 -16.34
N ALA A 27 7.08 26.05 -16.15
CA ALA A 27 5.96 25.67 -15.29
C ALA A 27 5.28 24.38 -15.78
N LEU A 28 5.07 24.24 -17.09
CA LEU A 28 4.51 23.02 -17.69
C LEU A 28 5.46 21.84 -17.53
N MET A 29 6.75 22.00 -17.81
CA MET A 29 7.75 20.94 -17.64
C MET A 29 7.83 20.48 -16.18
N ASN A 30 7.87 21.41 -15.23
CA ASN A 30 7.88 21.10 -13.81
C ASN A 30 6.59 20.40 -13.37
N GLY A 31 5.43 20.86 -13.84
CA GLY A 31 4.14 20.25 -13.55
C GLY A 31 4.04 18.81 -14.08
N MET A 32 4.52 18.56 -15.30
CA MET A 32 4.56 17.21 -15.87
C MET A 32 5.55 16.32 -15.12
N ARG A 33 6.74 16.82 -14.80
CA ARG A 33 7.76 16.08 -14.06
C ARG A 33 7.29 15.71 -12.65
N PHE A 34 6.57 16.61 -11.99
CA PHE A 34 5.96 16.35 -10.69
C PHE A 34 4.90 15.24 -10.80
N LYS A 35 4.01 15.28 -11.80
CA LYS A 35 3.02 14.22 -12.03
C LYS A 35 3.68 12.86 -12.26
N GLU A 36 4.74 12.81 -13.06
CA GLU A 36 5.45 11.57 -13.33
C GLU A 36 6.15 11.01 -12.08
N LEU A 37 6.77 11.88 -11.27
CA LEU A 37 7.36 11.49 -10.00
C LEU A 37 6.33 10.92 -9.03
N GLN A 38 5.13 11.51 -8.96
CA GLN A 38 4.04 10.97 -8.13
C GLN A 38 3.61 9.59 -8.64
N ARG A 39 3.38 9.45 -9.95
CA ARG A 39 3.01 8.16 -10.56
C ARG A 39 4.04 7.07 -10.29
N MET A 40 5.32 7.36 -10.44
CA MET A 40 6.40 6.41 -10.15
C MET A 40 6.46 6.05 -8.66
N ARG A 41 6.26 7.03 -7.75
CA ARG A 41 6.19 6.75 -6.32
C ARG A 41 5.06 5.80 -5.97
N ASP A 42 3.88 6.02 -6.56
CA ASP A 42 2.70 5.20 -6.28
C ASP A 42 2.92 3.76 -6.77
N LEU A 43 3.45 3.58 -7.99
CA LEU A 43 3.82 2.27 -8.51
C LEU A 43 4.86 1.57 -7.63
N LEU A 44 5.93 2.27 -7.25
CA LEU A 44 6.97 1.70 -6.37
C LEU A 44 6.43 1.34 -4.98
N ALA A 45 5.45 2.09 -4.47
CA ALA A 45 4.82 1.81 -3.19
C ALA A 45 3.93 0.56 -3.27
N GLU A 46 3.21 0.39 -4.38
CA GLU A 46 2.40 -0.79 -4.65
C GLU A 46 3.27 -2.04 -4.82
N ASP A 47 4.32 -1.97 -5.64
CA ASP A 47 5.29 -3.06 -5.82
C ASP A 47 5.95 -3.45 -4.49
N ASN A 48 6.37 -2.47 -3.68
CA ASN A 48 6.92 -2.75 -2.36
C ASN A 48 5.91 -3.47 -1.45
N ARG A 49 4.64 -3.06 -1.46
CA ARG A 49 3.59 -3.73 -0.69
C ARG A 49 3.40 -5.16 -1.16
N MET A 50 3.34 -5.40 -2.47
CA MET A 50 3.20 -6.74 -3.05
C MET A 50 4.39 -7.63 -2.70
N LEU A 51 5.62 -7.16 -2.92
CA LEU A 51 6.84 -7.92 -2.62
C LEU A 51 6.99 -8.23 -1.13
N LYS A 52 6.66 -7.29 -0.24
CA LYS A 52 6.64 -7.55 1.21
C LYS A 52 5.62 -8.61 1.59
N ASN A 53 4.45 -8.61 0.93
CA ASN A 53 3.44 -9.64 1.14
C ASN A 53 3.93 -11.02 0.63
N GLU A 54 4.58 -11.08 -0.53
CA GLU A 54 5.17 -12.32 -1.05
C GLU A 54 6.27 -12.87 -0.15
N LEU A 55 7.20 -12.02 0.30
CA LEU A 55 8.25 -12.41 1.24
C LEU A 55 7.64 -12.94 2.55
N SER A 56 6.58 -12.30 3.02
CA SER A 56 5.84 -12.73 4.20
C SER A 56 5.15 -14.08 4.03
N ARG A 57 4.72 -14.43 2.81
CA ARG A 57 4.16 -15.76 2.47
C ARG A 57 5.25 -16.82 2.31
N ALA A 58 6.39 -16.46 1.72
CA ALA A 58 7.52 -17.36 1.51
C ALA A 58 8.22 -17.74 2.83
N THR A 59 8.12 -16.89 3.84
CA THR A 59 8.77 -17.09 5.15
C THR A 59 7.79 -17.61 6.20
N ILE A 60 7.10 -18.71 5.94
CA ILE A 60 6.49 -19.48 7.04
C ILE A 60 7.65 -20.14 7.79
N ARG A 61 8.22 -19.43 8.77
CA ARG A 61 9.16 -20.05 9.69
C ARG A 61 8.36 -21.06 10.53
N PRO A 62 8.79 -22.33 10.60
CA PRO A 62 8.18 -23.28 11.52
C PRO A 62 8.22 -22.69 12.94
N VAL A 63 7.11 -22.81 13.67
CA VAL A 63 7.04 -22.33 15.05
C VAL A 63 8.03 -23.14 15.89
N VAL A 64 9.14 -22.51 16.27
CA VAL A 64 10.19 -23.15 17.07
C VAL A 64 9.59 -23.49 18.44
N GLY A 65 9.63 -24.78 18.81
CA GLY A 65 9.03 -25.30 20.04
C GLY A 65 7.63 -25.88 19.87
N GLY A 66 7.15 -26.06 18.64
CA GLY A 66 5.87 -26.74 18.35
C GLY A 66 5.77 -28.16 18.93
N ASP A 67 6.88 -28.88 19.05
CA ASP A 67 6.93 -30.22 19.68
C ASP A 67 7.17 -30.18 21.20
N LEU A 68 7.33 -28.99 21.77
CA LEU A 68 7.60 -28.75 23.19
C LEU A 68 6.41 -28.04 23.84
N GLY A 69 6.65 -26.99 24.64
CA GLY A 69 5.60 -26.28 25.38
C GLY A 69 4.50 -25.63 24.53
N LEU A 70 4.73 -25.46 23.22
CA LEU A 70 3.73 -24.90 22.30
C LEU A 70 2.86 -25.95 21.63
N LYS A 71 3.10 -27.25 21.87
CA LYS A 71 2.31 -28.33 21.26
C LYS A 71 0.79 -28.16 21.40
N PRO A 72 0.24 -27.84 22.59
CA PRO A 72 -1.20 -27.63 22.72
C PRO A 72 -1.73 -26.46 21.88
N VAL A 73 -0.91 -25.42 21.69
CA VAL A 73 -1.24 -24.25 20.88
C VAL A 73 -1.24 -24.62 19.39
N ILE A 74 -0.23 -25.37 18.93
CA ILE A 74 -0.17 -25.85 17.54
C ILE A 74 -1.35 -26.76 17.21
N GLU A 75 -1.73 -27.67 18.12
CA GLU A 75 -2.92 -28.50 17.93
C GLU A 75 -4.22 -27.67 17.85
N GLN A 76 -4.30 -26.55 18.59
CA GLN A 76 -5.41 -25.60 18.45
C GLN A 76 -5.38 -24.88 17.10
N VAL A 77 -4.20 -24.45 16.64
CA VAL A 77 -4.01 -23.83 15.33
C VAL A 77 -4.55 -24.72 14.22
N ASP A 78 -4.21 -26.00 14.21
CA ASP A 78 -4.67 -26.94 13.18
C ASP A 78 -6.20 -27.09 13.16
N ARG A 79 -6.81 -27.19 14.35
CA ARG A 79 -8.27 -27.27 14.47
C ARG A 79 -8.94 -25.99 14.00
N THR A 80 -8.39 -24.84 14.36
CA THR A 80 -8.96 -23.53 14.02
C THR A 80 -8.75 -23.17 12.55
N ALA A 81 -7.63 -23.54 11.95
CA ALA A 81 -7.33 -23.26 10.54
C ALA A 81 -8.35 -23.89 9.57
N ALA A 82 -8.93 -25.04 9.94
CA ALA A 82 -9.99 -25.69 9.16
C ALA A 82 -11.34 -24.95 9.19
N LEU A 83 -11.53 -24.03 10.15
CA LEU A 83 -12.77 -23.29 10.37
C LEU A 83 -12.74 -21.92 9.68
N ASP A 84 -13.92 -21.39 9.36
CA ASP A 84 -14.07 -20.09 8.68
C ASP A 84 -14.44 -18.94 9.64
N ASN A 85 -14.26 -19.16 10.95
CA ASN A 85 -14.71 -18.26 12.01
C ASN A 85 -13.61 -17.27 12.44
N PRO A 86 -13.97 -16.10 13.01
CA PRO A 86 -13.02 -15.20 13.65
C PRO A 86 -12.25 -15.88 14.80
N VAL A 87 -10.97 -15.53 14.95
CA VAL A 87 -10.08 -16.10 15.98
C VAL A 87 -9.49 -14.98 16.84
N LEU A 88 -9.56 -15.14 18.16
CA LEU A 88 -8.93 -14.24 19.12
C LEU A 88 -7.67 -14.91 19.68
N LEU A 89 -6.51 -14.26 19.50
CA LEU A 89 -5.24 -14.71 20.06
C LEU A 89 -4.89 -13.90 21.30
N LEU A 90 -4.80 -14.58 22.45
CA LEU A 90 -4.43 -13.99 23.73
C LEU A 90 -3.01 -14.37 24.11
N GLY A 91 -2.33 -13.48 24.81
CA GLY A 91 -0.97 -13.70 25.30
C GLY A 91 -0.24 -12.38 25.55
N GLU A 92 0.88 -12.45 26.25
CA GLU A 92 1.69 -11.28 26.59
C GLU A 92 2.38 -10.65 25.37
N THR A 93 2.88 -9.43 25.52
CA THR A 93 3.64 -8.75 24.46
C THR A 93 4.91 -9.54 24.15
N GLY A 94 5.18 -9.81 22.87
CA GLY A 94 6.38 -10.53 22.44
C GLY A 94 6.27 -12.06 22.39
N THR A 95 5.15 -12.67 22.78
CA THR A 95 4.97 -14.15 22.74
C THR A 95 4.75 -14.73 21.34
N GLY A 96 4.88 -13.93 20.28
CA GLY A 96 4.78 -14.41 18.90
C GLY A 96 3.35 -14.63 18.38
N LYS A 97 2.34 -13.94 18.92
CA LYS A 97 0.94 -14.02 18.42
C LYS A 97 0.80 -13.83 16.90
N GLU A 98 1.63 -12.98 16.30
CA GLU A 98 1.63 -12.78 14.84
C GLU A 98 2.08 -14.05 14.09
N LEU A 99 3.05 -14.80 14.63
CA LEU A 99 3.49 -16.07 14.05
C LEU A 99 2.36 -17.11 14.10
N ILE A 100 1.61 -17.16 15.21
CA ILE A 100 0.45 -18.03 15.35
C ILE A 100 -0.65 -17.65 14.36
N ALA A 101 -0.95 -16.36 14.19
CA ALA A 101 -1.93 -15.90 13.19
C ALA A 101 -1.54 -16.31 11.76
N ARG A 102 -0.24 -16.20 11.41
CA ARG A 102 0.29 -16.63 10.12
C ARG A 102 0.20 -18.15 9.94
N ALA A 103 0.44 -18.93 11.00
CA ALA A 103 0.29 -20.38 10.98
C ALA A 103 -1.16 -20.80 10.73
N ILE A 104 -2.13 -20.16 11.40
CA ILE A 104 -3.56 -20.39 11.15
C ILE A 104 -3.91 -20.08 9.69
N HIS A 105 -3.47 -18.93 9.16
CA HIS A 105 -3.73 -18.56 7.77
C HIS A 105 -3.15 -19.59 6.79
N ALA A 106 -1.90 -20.02 7.01
CA ALA A 106 -1.21 -20.99 6.16
C ALA A 106 -1.88 -22.37 6.14
N GLY A 107 -2.42 -22.83 7.28
CA GLY A 107 -3.18 -24.08 7.39
C GLY A 107 -4.63 -23.99 6.88
N SER A 108 -5.13 -22.79 6.61
CA SER A 108 -6.54 -22.58 6.28
C SER A 108 -6.88 -22.78 4.80
N ARG A 109 -8.18 -22.87 4.49
CA ARG A 109 -8.70 -22.84 3.12
C ARG A 109 -8.35 -21.54 2.36
N ARG A 110 -8.01 -20.48 3.10
CA ARG A 110 -7.68 -19.15 2.57
C ARG A 110 -6.17 -18.94 2.41
N ASN A 111 -5.34 -19.98 2.56
CA ASN A 111 -3.88 -19.88 2.53
C ASN A 111 -3.28 -19.25 1.27
N ARG A 112 -3.98 -19.29 0.13
CA ARG A 112 -3.57 -18.64 -1.13
C ARG A 112 -3.97 -17.16 -1.22
N MET A 113 -4.87 -16.72 -0.35
CA MET A 113 -5.34 -15.34 -0.31
C MET A 113 -4.34 -14.44 0.43
N PRO A 114 -4.36 -13.11 0.20
CA PRO A 114 -3.57 -12.17 0.97
C PRO A 114 -3.81 -12.26 2.47
N PHE A 115 -2.72 -12.27 3.24
CA PHE A 115 -2.74 -12.10 4.69
C PHE A 115 -2.29 -10.67 5.00
N VAL A 116 -3.19 -9.87 5.55
CA VAL A 116 -2.91 -8.47 5.91
C VAL A 116 -2.88 -8.37 7.43
N SER A 117 -1.73 -8.02 7.98
CA SER A 117 -1.55 -7.77 9.42
C SER A 117 -1.59 -6.27 9.71
N VAL A 118 -2.46 -5.86 10.61
CA VAL A 118 -2.57 -4.47 11.07
C VAL A 118 -2.23 -4.41 12.56
N ASN A 119 -1.26 -3.57 12.93
CA ASN A 119 -0.92 -3.33 14.33
C ASN A 119 -1.72 -2.15 14.87
N CYS A 120 -2.86 -2.42 15.51
CA CYS A 120 -3.74 -1.38 16.05
C CYS A 120 -3.06 -0.49 17.12
N GLY A 121 -2.01 -0.98 17.79
CA GLY A 121 -1.28 -0.19 18.79
C GLY A 121 -0.41 0.92 18.19
N SER A 122 -0.12 0.87 16.88
CA SER A 122 0.62 1.90 16.16
C SER A 122 -0.27 2.85 15.34
N LEU A 123 -1.59 2.63 15.27
CA LEU A 123 -2.49 3.53 14.56
C LEU A 123 -2.96 4.67 15.48
N SER A 124 -2.85 5.90 14.97
CA SER A 124 -3.52 7.06 15.58
C SER A 124 -5.04 6.91 15.41
N PRO A 125 -5.86 7.19 16.44
CA PRO A 125 -7.33 7.08 16.34
C PRO A 125 -7.91 7.85 15.15
N THR A 126 -7.33 9.00 14.84
CA THR A 126 -7.73 9.88 13.73
C THR A 126 -7.41 9.34 12.34
N LEU A 127 -6.51 8.37 12.21
CA LEU A 127 -6.10 7.77 10.94
C LEU A 127 -6.58 6.32 10.81
N ALA A 128 -7.16 5.75 11.87
CA ALA A 128 -7.60 4.36 11.92
C ALA A 128 -8.64 4.04 10.84
N ASP A 129 -9.64 4.90 10.68
CA ASP A 129 -10.72 4.66 9.73
C ASP A 129 -10.23 4.75 8.28
N SER A 130 -9.37 5.73 7.97
CA SER A 130 -8.81 5.88 6.61
C SER A 130 -7.86 4.74 6.23
N GLU A 131 -7.08 4.19 7.17
CA GLU A 131 -6.18 3.06 6.91
C GLU A 131 -6.92 1.71 6.84
N LEU A 132 -7.98 1.52 7.64
CA LEU A 132 -8.73 0.27 7.70
C LEU A 132 -9.76 0.13 6.57
N PHE A 133 -10.41 1.23 6.19
CA PHE A 133 -11.54 1.20 5.26
C PHE A 133 -11.27 1.93 3.94
N GLY A 134 -10.21 2.73 3.86
CA GLY A 134 -9.91 3.56 2.68
C GLY A 134 -10.90 4.71 2.50
N HIS A 135 -10.47 5.76 1.80
CA HIS A 135 -11.32 6.82 1.23
C HIS A 135 -11.01 6.93 -0.25
#